data_AF-A0A388PR39-F1
#
_entry.id   AF-A0A388PR39-F1
#
_cell.length_a   1.000
_cell.length_b   1.000
_cell.length_c   1.000
_cell.angle_alpha   90.00
_cell.angle_beta   90.00
_cell.angle_gamma   90.00
#
_symmetry.space_group_name_H-M   'P 1'
#
loop_
_entity.id
_entity.type
_entity.pdbx_description
1 polymer ?
#
loop_
_entity_poly.entity_id
_entity_poly.type
_entity_poly.pdbx_seq_one_letter_code
_entity_poly.pdbx_strand_id
1 'polypeptide(L)'
;MSSQRERAMKPTDLRGILRYVPMFRDHVFVIAVDGSIVAHENFANIVTDIAVLRSLSIKVVLVHGIGQQLVGLAGEHNIALSDVQGEGPTDAATMSLAREASALVSQSVLEHLSQAGLRCAITNAVRSTKLGRLKGVDHLYTGKVEKVDAAILKSMLAQDLLPLVTPIVCDREGQSLRVNSDHLAMELAVALGASKLIYLTPFSGLQVDGVVQLNLPEDELKRLLADKNAKLDPRIRSKAVQAAKALDEEVPRAHILDGRVFGCLLTEIFDKVGLGTMVHANDYDRIRQAKKKDAQALYNLAKHGAKTDALVARTRQQIEQGYADFYVYEIDDSIIGCAALRPYADGKSMELGAVYVQPFYHGRGVGRKLVEFAKRRAKQLGARKLFALTTQTQGFFQSACGFVPAAATELPAERRKALQASGRNSQVLAFALRRLSDSVR
;
A
#
# COMPACT_ATOMS: atom_id res chain seq x y z
N MET A 1 7.71 -13.07 -27.49
CA MET A 1 7.13 -13.25 -26.14
C MET A 1 6.02 -12.22 -25.98
N SER A 2 4.80 -12.72 -25.76
CA SER A 2 3.55 -12.02 -26.05
C SER A 2 3.23 -10.88 -25.07
N SER A 3 3.23 -9.65 -25.60
CA SER A 3 2.23 -8.59 -25.37
C SER A 3 1.30 -8.81 -24.16
N GLN A 4 1.59 -8.13 -23.05
CA GLN A 4 0.52 -7.65 -22.17
C GLN A 4 -0.19 -6.54 -22.94
N ARG A 5 -1.35 -6.87 -23.51
CA ARG A 5 -2.25 -5.86 -24.09
C ARG A 5 -2.62 -4.86 -22.99
N GLU A 6 -2.28 -3.60 -23.17
CA GLU A 6 -2.97 -2.49 -22.51
C GLU A 6 -4.47 -2.68 -22.73
N ARG A 7 -5.16 -3.12 -21.69
CA ARG A 7 -6.61 -3.26 -21.73
C ARG A 7 -7.17 -1.85 -21.68
N ALA A 8 -7.74 -1.37 -22.77
CA ALA A 8 -8.45 -0.10 -22.81
C ALA A 8 -9.42 0.01 -21.63
N MET A 9 -9.26 1.07 -20.83
CA MET A 9 -10.09 1.34 -19.66
C MET A 9 -11.54 1.47 -20.10
N LYS A 10 -12.43 0.67 -19.52
CA LYS A 10 -13.86 0.78 -19.77
C LYS A 10 -14.46 1.74 -18.77
N PRO A 11 -15.50 2.53 -19.12
CA PRO A 11 -16.20 3.38 -18.16
C PRO A 11 -16.72 2.63 -16.92
N THR A 12 -16.91 1.32 -17.01
CA THR A 12 -17.28 0.46 -15.87
C THR A 12 -16.17 0.27 -14.85
N ASP A 13 -14.90 0.41 -15.24
CA ASP A 13 -13.74 0.25 -14.35
C ASP A 13 -13.69 1.40 -13.31
N LEU A 14 -14.24 2.58 -13.63
CA LEU A 14 -14.48 3.69 -12.69
C LEU A 14 -15.36 3.27 -11.51
N ARG A 15 -16.32 2.34 -11.68
CA ARG A 15 -17.14 1.86 -10.54
C ARG A 15 -16.31 1.11 -9.51
N GLY A 16 -15.20 0.48 -9.93
CA GLY A 16 -14.25 -0.14 -9.02
C GLY A 16 -13.53 0.90 -8.19
N ILE A 17 -13.00 1.94 -8.84
CA ILE A 17 -12.28 3.06 -8.23
C ILE A 17 -13.19 3.86 -7.29
N LEU A 18 -14.41 4.20 -7.72
CA LEU A 18 -15.37 4.97 -6.93
C LEU A 18 -15.85 4.25 -5.67
N ARG A 19 -15.69 2.93 -5.55
CA ARG A 19 -15.94 2.21 -4.30
C ARG A 19 -14.89 2.46 -3.22
N TYR A 20 -13.67 2.86 -3.60
CA TYR A 20 -12.61 3.21 -2.65
C TYR A 20 -12.69 4.66 -2.19
N VAL A 21 -13.32 5.53 -2.97
CA VAL A 21 -13.43 6.96 -2.65
C VAL A 21 -13.98 7.21 -1.24
N PRO A 22 -15.06 6.55 -0.78
CA PRO A 22 -15.56 6.76 0.59
C PRO A 22 -14.56 6.39 1.69
N MET A 23 -13.57 5.54 1.41
CA MET A 23 -12.58 5.10 2.37
C MET A 23 -11.53 6.18 2.65
N PHE A 24 -11.14 6.95 1.62
CA PHE A 24 -10.07 7.97 1.74
C PHE A 24 -10.60 9.40 1.71
N ARG A 25 -11.91 9.58 1.53
CA ARG A 25 -12.53 10.90 1.61
C ARG A 25 -12.16 11.59 2.93
N ASP A 26 -11.79 12.85 2.84
CA ASP A 26 -11.36 13.72 3.95
C ASP A 26 -10.08 13.26 4.68
N HIS A 27 -9.46 12.15 4.26
CA HIS A 27 -8.18 11.73 4.82
C HIS A 27 -7.05 12.61 4.30
N VAL A 28 -6.03 12.81 5.13
CA VAL A 28 -4.83 13.58 4.79
C VAL A 28 -3.76 12.65 4.25
N PHE A 29 -3.26 12.94 3.05
CA PHE A 29 -2.08 12.31 2.46
C PHE A 29 -0.95 13.34 2.46
N VAL A 30 0.23 12.94 2.94
CA VAL A 30 1.45 13.74 2.79
C VAL A 30 2.26 13.14 1.66
N ILE A 31 2.51 13.92 0.62
CA ILE A 31 3.25 13.50 -0.58
C ILE A 31 4.57 14.26 -0.60
N ALA A 32 5.68 13.55 -0.47
CA ALA A 32 7.02 14.05 -0.65
C ALA A 32 7.51 13.73 -2.05
N VAL A 33 7.91 14.75 -2.81
CA VAL A 33 8.37 14.61 -4.19
C VAL A 33 9.86 14.92 -4.26
N ASP A 34 10.65 13.96 -4.72
CA ASP A 34 12.07 14.19 -4.95
C ASP A 34 12.29 15.34 -5.95
N GLY A 35 13.33 16.15 -5.74
CA GLY A 35 13.65 17.25 -6.65
C GLY A 35 13.90 16.76 -8.08
N SER A 36 14.38 15.53 -8.25
CA SER A 36 14.53 14.91 -9.57
C SER A 36 13.21 14.56 -10.24
N ILE A 37 12.17 14.28 -9.44
CA ILE A 37 10.82 14.01 -9.96
C ILE A 37 10.14 15.31 -10.36
N VAL A 38 10.33 16.41 -9.61
CA VAL A 38 9.83 17.73 -10.04
C VAL A 38 10.43 18.14 -11.39
N ALA A 39 11.71 17.84 -11.62
CA ALA A 39 12.38 18.13 -12.89
C ALA A 39 12.06 17.14 -14.02
N HIS A 40 11.31 16.07 -13.75
CA HIS A 40 11.00 15.03 -14.73
C HIS A 40 9.73 15.39 -15.53
N GLU A 41 9.67 15.00 -16.80
CA GLU A 41 8.52 15.25 -17.69
C GLU A 41 7.19 14.71 -17.13
N ASN A 42 7.25 13.63 -16.35
CA ASN A 42 6.09 13.00 -15.73
C ASN A 42 5.48 13.82 -14.57
N PHE A 43 6.15 14.88 -14.09
CA PHE A 43 5.63 15.68 -12.97
C PHE A 43 4.27 16.31 -13.27
N ALA A 44 4.03 16.73 -14.52
CA ALA A 44 2.72 17.23 -14.94
C ALA A 44 1.60 16.18 -14.78
N ASN A 45 1.91 14.90 -15.04
CA ASN A 45 0.96 13.80 -14.83
C ASN A 45 0.75 13.53 -13.33
N ILE A 46 1.80 13.61 -12.51
CA ILE A 46 1.68 13.52 -11.04
C ILE A 46 0.78 14.62 -10.50
N VAL A 47 0.91 15.86 -11.00
CA VAL A 47 0.05 16.97 -10.61
C VAL A 47 -1.40 16.73 -11.04
N THR A 48 -1.59 16.13 -12.22
CA THR A 48 -2.93 15.69 -12.68
C THR A 48 -3.51 14.61 -11.74
N ASP A 49 -2.70 13.64 -11.32
CA ASP A 49 -3.10 12.63 -10.33
C ASP A 49 -3.50 13.29 -9.00
N ILE A 50 -2.72 14.26 -8.52
CA ILE A 50 -3.06 15.05 -7.32
C ILE A 50 -4.40 15.77 -7.52
N ALA A 51 -4.66 16.36 -8.70
CA ALA A 51 -5.94 17.00 -8.99
C ALA A 51 -7.11 16.02 -8.91
N VAL A 52 -6.94 14.79 -9.40
CA VAL A 52 -7.92 13.71 -9.23
C VAL A 52 -8.14 13.41 -7.74
N LEU A 53 -7.09 13.23 -6.95
CA LEU A 53 -7.23 12.99 -5.49
C LEU A 53 -8.00 14.11 -4.80
N ARG A 54 -7.70 15.37 -5.12
CA ARG A 54 -8.39 16.55 -4.57
C ARG A 54 -9.87 16.59 -4.99
N SER A 55 -10.19 16.22 -6.23
CA SER A 55 -11.58 16.13 -6.71
C SER A 55 -12.41 15.07 -5.98
N LEU A 56 -11.75 14.07 -5.40
CA LEU A 56 -12.33 13.02 -4.57
C LEU A 56 -12.41 13.40 -3.08
N SER A 57 -12.12 14.66 -2.76
CA SER A 57 -12.06 15.22 -1.41
C SER A 57 -10.98 14.59 -0.52
N ILE A 58 -9.92 14.03 -1.11
CA ILE A 58 -8.72 13.63 -0.37
C ILE A 58 -7.90 14.90 -0.11
N LYS A 59 -7.46 15.09 1.14
CA LYS A 59 -6.66 16.25 1.55
C LYS A 59 -5.19 15.94 1.29
N VAL A 60 -4.47 16.82 0.61
CA VAL A 60 -3.07 16.60 0.21
C VAL A 60 -2.19 17.72 0.75
N VAL A 61 -1.09 17.34 1.40
CA VAL A 61 0.04 18.23 1.73
C VAL A 61 1.23 17.80 0.89
N LEU A 62 1.89 18.76 0.24
CA LEU A 62 3.02 18.51 -0.64
C LEU A 62 4.31 19.00 0.01
N VAL A 63 5.33 18.14 -0.04
CA VAL A 63 6.71 18.45 0.36
C VAL A 63 7.60 18.20 -0.84
N HIS A 64 8.60 19.04 -1.09
CA HIS A 64 9.55 18.79 -2.17
C HIS A 64 10.99 18.66 -1.69
N GLY A 65 11.77 17.85 -2.39
CA GLY A 65 13.22 17.84 -2.34
C GLY A 65 13.83 18.92 -3.23
N ILE A 66 15.14 19.09 -3.12
CA ILE A 66 15.92 20.05 -3.94
C ILE A 66 17.23 19.45 -4.46
N GLY A 67 17.45 18.14 -4.29
CA GLY A 67 18.76 17.51 -4.49
C GLY A 67 19.31 17.71 -5.91
N GLN A 68 18.49 17.49 -6.94
CA GLN A 68 18.90 17.67 -8.33
C GLN A 68 19.27 19.13 -8.64
N GLN A 69 18.45 20.09 -8.20
CA GLN A 69 18.65 21.52 -8.44
C GLN A 69 19.87 22.05 -7.68
N LEU A 70 20.07 21.58 -6.45
CA LEU A 70 21.23 21.95 -5.64
C LEU A 70 22.54 21.50 -6.29
N VAL A 71 22.58 20.27 -6.82
CA VAL A 71 23.77 19.75 -7.54
C VAL A 71 24.02 20.54 -8.83
N GLY A 72 22.96 20.91 -9.57
CA GLY A 72 23.07 21.74 -10.76
C GLY A 72 23.68 23.11 -10.45
N LEU A 73 23.10 23.85 -9.51
CA LEU A 73 23.60 25.15 -9.08
C LEU A 73 25.04 25.07 -8.54
N ALA A 74 25.36 24.03 -7.77
CA ALA A 74 26.73 23.82 -7.29
C ALA A 74 27.75 23.70 -8.42
N GLY A 75 27.39 22.99 -9.50
CA GLY A 75 28.21 22.88 -10.70
C GLY A 75 28.35 24.21 -11.45
N GLU A 76 27.26 24.95 -11.61
CA GLU A 76 27.26 26.28 -12.26
C GLU A 76 28.12 27.30 -11.51
N HIS A 77 28.04 27.30 -10.17
CA HIS A 77 28.78 28.22 -9.32
C HIS A 77 30.17 27.71 -8.89
N ASN A 78 30.55 26.49 -9.28
CA ASN A 78 31.80 25.83 -8.86
C ASN A 78 31.96 25.77 -7.32
N ILE A 79 30.88 25.50 -6.61
CA ILE A 79 30.86 25.40 -5.14
C ILE A 79 30.79 23.92 -4.74
N ALA A 80 31.71 23.48 -3.88
CA ALA A 80 31.63 22.15 -3.29
C ALA A 80 30.52 22.11 -2.23
N LEU A 81 29.60 21.16 -2.36
CA LEU A 81 28.51 20.97 -1.41
C LEU A 81 29.00 20.21 -0.18
N SER A 82 28.77 20.78 1.01
CA SER A 82 29.01 20.12 2.30
C SER A 82 28.02 18.97 2.58
N ASP A 83 26.80 19.08 2.03
CA ASP A 83 25.77 18.06 2.13
C ASP A 83 24.79 18.15 0.94
N VAL A 84 24.56 17.02 0.28
CA VAL A 84 23.61 16.93 -0.85
C VAL A 84 22.22 16.47 -0.37
N GLN A 85 22.14 15.66 0.68
CA GLN A 85 20.93 14.91 1.06
C GLN A 85 20.13 15.59 2.19
N GLY A 86 20.69 16.61 2.86
CA GLY A 86 20.06 17.25 4.01
C GLY A 86 20.24 16.48 5.32
N GLU A 87 21.11 15.46 5.34
CA GLU A 87 21.39 14.62 6.51
C GLU A 87 22.69 15.00 7.23
N GLY A 88 23.54 15.80 6.57
CA GLY A 88 24.88 16.14 7.02
C GLY A 88 25.01 17.58 7.54
N PRO A 89 26.24 18.05 7.75
CA PRO A 89 26.51 19.46 7.98
C PRO A 89 26.18 20.30 6.75
N THR A 90 25.43 21.39 6.92
CA THR A 90 25.15 22.35 5.86
C THR A 90 25.90 23.64 6.15
N ASP A 91 26.99 23.91 5.42
CA ASP A 91 27.73 25.17 5.53
C ASP A 91 27.00 26.36 4.89
N ALA A 92 27.55 27.57 5.03
CA ALA A 92 26.91 28.79 4.53
C ALA A 92 26.76 28.82 3.00
N ALA A 93 27.75 28.32 2.25
CA ALA A 93 27.72 28.29 0.80
C ALA A 93 26.65 27.31 0.29
N THR A 94 26.62 26.10 0.86
CA THR A 94 25.61 25.07 0.60
C THR A 94 24.22 25.57 0.99
N MET A 95 24.08 26.26 2.13
CA MET A 95 22.81 26.84 2.56
C MET A 95 22.30 27.91 1.59
N SER A 96 23.19 28.77 1.07
CA SER A 96 22.84 29.79 0.08
C SER A 96 22.25 29.16 -1.18
N LEU A 97 22.95 28.17 -1.75
CA LEU A 97 22.47 27.43 -2.92
C LEU A 97 21.20 26.63 -2.63
N ALA A 98 21.06 26.09 -1.43
CA ALA A 98 19.86 25.35 -1.03
C ALA A 98 18.61 26.25 -0.96
N ARG A 99 18.76 27.50 -0.52
CA ARG A 99 17.67 28.51 -0.56
C ARG A 99 17.23 28.80 -1.98
N GLU A 100 18.20 29.02 -2.87
CA GLU A 100 17.94 29.27 -4.28
C GLU A 100 17.28 28.06 -4.96
N ALA A 101 17.86 26.86 -4.81
CA ALA A 101 17.28 25.62 -5.31
C ALA A 101 15.85 25.42 -4.81
N SER A 102 15.58 25.69 -3.53
CA SER A 102 14.24 25.58 -2.97
C SER A 102 13.25 26.55 -3.59
N ALA A 103 13.67 27.79 -3.84
CA ALA A 103 12.82 28.80 -4.48
C ALA A 103 12.49 28.41 -5.93
N LEU A 104 13.48 27.93 -6.68
CA LEU A 104 13.30 27.47 -8.06
C LEU A 104 12.35 26.26 -8.14
N VAL A 105 12.53 25.26 -7.27
CA VAL A 105 11.63 24.10 -7.22
C VAL A 105 10.22 24.52 -6.81
N SER A 106 10.09 25.36 -5.78
CA SER A 106 8.79 25.88 -5.33
C SER A 106 8.06 26.60 -6.47
N GLN A 107 8.74 27.45 -7.23
CA GLN A 107 8.17 28.16 -8.37
C GLN A 107 7.69 27.19 -9.45
N SER A 108 8.52 26.20 -9.81
CA SER A 108 8.14 25.16 -10.79
C SER A 108 6.92 24.35 -10.32
N VAL A 109 6.85 23.97 -9.05
CA VAL A 109 5.68 23.28 -8.48
C VAL A 109 4.42 24.15 -8.57
N LEU A 110 4.52 25.43 -8.23
CA LEU A 110 3.39 26.37 -8.30
C LEU A 110 2.87 26.54 -9.74
N GLU A 111 3.75 26.59 -10.74
CA GLU A 111 3.38 26.68 -12.16
C GLU A 111 2.54 25.47 -12.59
N HIS A 112 3.00 24.25 -12.28
CA HIS A 112 2.26 23.03 -12.63
C HIS A 112 0.93 22.93 -11.88
N LEU A 113 0.91 23.25 -10.58
CA LEU A 113 -0.33 23.26 -9.79
C LEU A 113 -1.33 24.28 -10.35
N SER A 114 -0.86 25.45 -10.76
CA SER A 114 -1.69 26.50 -11.38
C SER A 114 -2.28 26.05 -12.71
N GLN A 115 -1.48 25.39 -13.56
CA GLN A 115 -1.96 24.82 -14.83
C GLN A 115 -3.06 23.77 -14.61
N ALA A 116 -2.99 23.00 -13.52
CA ALA A 116 -4.01 22.02 -13.14
C ALA A 116 -5.20 22.62 -12.36
N GLY A 117 -5.24 23.94 -12.15
CA GLY A 117 -6.32 24.61 -11.42
C GLY A 117 -6.31 24.34 -9.90
N LEU A 118 -5.18 23.87 -9.36
CA LEU A 118 -5.01 23.59 -7.94
C LEU A 118 -4.57 24.84 -7.18
N ARG A 119 -5.37 25.25 -6.20
CA ARG A 119 -5.01 26.32 -5.27
C ARG A 119 -3.94 25.81 -4.31
N CYS A 120 -2.82 26.51 -4.24
CA CYS A 120 -1.67 26.15 -3.42
C CYS A 120 -1.14 27.36 -2.65
N ALA A 121 -0.55 27.14 -1.48
CA ALA A 121 0.22 28.15 -0.77
C ALA A 121 1.45 27.56 -0.09
N ILE A 122 2.58 28.24 -0.26
CA ILE A 122 3.80 28.00 0.53
C ILE A 122 3.57 28.54 1.93
N THR A 123 3.99 27.80 2.95
CA THR A 123 3.69 28.12 4.35
C THR A 123 4.91 28.01 5.25
N ASN A 124 4.92 28.82 6.31
CA ASN A 124 5.87 28.74 7.44
C ASN A 124 5.29 27.95 8.63
N ALA A 125 4.35 27.04 8.36
CA ALA A 125 3.71 26.21 9.38
C ALA A 125 4.68 25.28 10.13
N VAL A 126 5.91 25.12 9.65
CA VAL A 126 6.96 24.36 10.34
C VAL A 126 7.99 25.33 10.89
N ARG A 127 8.37 25.12 12.15
CA ARG A 127 9.51 25.78 12.79
C ARG A 127 10.61 24.77 13.02
N SER A 128 11.84 25.18 12.73
CA SER A 128 13.03 24.38 12.94
C SER A 128 13.85 24.90 14.12
N THR A 129 14.76 24.07 14.60
CA THR A 129 15.86 24.50 15.49
C THR A 129 17.15 23.87 14.99
N LYS A 130 18.30 24.47 15.32
CA LYS A 130 19.60 23.93 14.90
C LYS A 130 19.78 22.50 15.41
N LEU A 131 20.29 21.63 14.55
CA LEU A 131 20.63 20.27 14.95
C LEU A 131 21.78 20.26 15.96
N GLY A 132 22.69 21.24 15.87
CA GLY A 132 23.82 21.41 16.79
C GLY A 132 24.97 20.44 16.50
N ARG A 133 25.69 20.04 17.56
CA ARG A 133 26.78 19.06 17.43
C ARG A 133 26.25 17.65 17.66
N LEU A 134 26.38 16.77 16.67
CA LEU A 134 26.04 15.36 16.78
C LEU A 134 27.33 14.53 16.66
N LYS A 135 27.62 13.70 17.66
CA LYS A 135 28.84 12.85 17.70
C LYS A 135 30.14 13.63 17.42
N GLY A 136 30.22 14.86 17.92
CA GLY A 136 31.40 15.73 17.76
C GLY A 136 31.44 16.58 16.48
N VAL A 137 30.53 16.35 15.51
CA VAL A 137 30.46 17.11 14.26
C VAL A 137 29.43 18.23 14.39
N ASP A 138 29.81 19.47 14.05
CA ASP A 138 28.89 20.61 14.00
C ASP A 138 28.10 20.58 12.69
N HIS A 139 26.77 20.59 12.80
CA HIS A 139 25.87 20.54 11.65
C HIS A 139 25.51 21.92 11.07
N LEU A 140 26.02 23.01 11.66
CA LEU A 140 25.93 24.37 11.12
C LEU A 140 24.49 24.82 10.83
N TYR A 141 24.10 24.96 9.56
CA TYR A 141 22.76 25.39 9.13
C TYR A 141 21.76 24.24 8.95
N THR A 142 22.13 23.00 9.30
CA THR A 142 21.17 21.89 9.30
C THR A 142 20.25 22.00 10.52
N GLY A 143 18.95 21.95 10.24
CA GLY A 143 17.89 22.02 11.24
C GLY A 143 17.23 20.67 11.47
N LYS A 144 16.54 20.58 12.60
CA LYS A 144 15.51 19.57 12.89
C LYS A 144 14.17 20.26 13.10
N VAL A 145 13.07 19.55 12.87
CA VAL A 145 11.73 20.07 13.16
C VAL A 145 11.61 20.28 14.68
N GLU A 146 11.22 21.49 15.09
CA GLU A 146 10.90 21.82 16.48
C GLU A 146 9.39 21.73 16.72
N LYS A 147 8.60 22.27 15.77
CA LYS A 147 7.14 22.29 15.87
C LYS A 147 6.50 22.34 14.49
N VAL A 148 5.44 21.56 14.31
CA VAL A 148 4.49 21.71 13.21
C VAL A 148 3.22 22.39 13.74
N ASP A 149 2.83 23.50 13.11
CA ASP A 149 1.52 24.13 13.30
C ASP A 149 0.47 23.36 12.49
N ALA A 150 -0.06 22.29 13.08
CA ALA A 150 -1.09 21.49 12.42
C ALA A 150 -2.40 22.27 12.24
N ALA A 151 -2.66 23.31 13.04
CA ALA A 151 -3.92 24.06 12.99
C ALA A 151 -4.01 24.89 11.71
N ILE A 152 -2.95 25.61 11.35
CA ILE A 152 -2.93 26.39 10.10
C ILE A 152 -3.01 25.47 8.87
N LEU A 153 -2.28 24.35 8.88
CA LEU A 153 -2.31 23.36 7.78
C LEU A 153 -3.71 22.75 7.61
N LYS A 154 -4.38 22.36 8.71
CA LYS A 154 -5.75 21.85 8.67
C LYS A 154 -6.74 22.91 8.18
N SER A 155 -6.56 24.18 8.56
CA SER A 155 -7.38 25.29 8.06
C SER A 155 -7.22 25.50 6.55
N MET A 156 -6.01 25.43 6.03
CA MET A 156 -5.75 25.50 4.58
C MET A 156 -6.45 24.35 3.84
N LEU A 157 -6.28 23.12 4.33
CA LEU A 157 -6.93 21.93 3.76
C LEU A 157 -8.46 22.01 3.79
N ALA A 158 -9.05 22.58 4.85
CA ALA A 158 -10.49 22.79 4.97
C ALA A 158 -11.04 23.78 3.92
N GLN A 159 -10.23 24.78 3.53
CA GLN A 159 -10.55 25.76 2.48
C GLN A 159 -10.13 25.30 1.06
N ASP A 160 -9.84 24.01 0.95
CA ASP A 160 -9.33 23.36 -0.25
C ASP A 160 -8.03 23.95 -0.83
N LEU A 161 -7.23 24.60 0.01
CA LEU A 161 -5.90 25.12 -0.31
C LEU A 161 -4.85 24.05 0.01
N LEU A 162 -4.08 23.64 -1.00
CA LEU A 162 -2.99 22.68 -0.87
C LEU A 162 -1.78 23.35 -0.18
N PRO A 163 -1.33 22.88 0.99
CA PRO A 163 -0.10 23.38 1.61
C PRO A 163 1.13 22.80 0.90
N LEU A 164 2.05 23.69 0.50
CA LEU A 164 3.38 23.34 0.02
C LEU A 164 4.41 23.68 1.11
N VAL A 165 5.13 22.67 1.58
CA VAL A 165 6.18 22.83 2.60
C VAL A 165 7.54 22.55 1.97
N THR A 166 8.51 23.42 2.23
CA THR A 166 9.84 23.40 1.61
C THR A 166 10.90 22.93 2.62
N PRO A 167 12.06 22.42 2.18
CA PRO A 167 13.13 21.98 3.09
C PRO A 167 13.89 23.13 3.75
N ILE A 168 13.54 24.39 3.46
CA ILE A 168 14.14 25.57 4.06
C ILE A 168 13.17 26.13 5.09
N VAL A 169 13.46 25.86 6.37
CA VAL A 169 12.56 26.12 7.48
C VAL A 169 13.20 27.12 8.44
N CYS A 170 12.44 28.12 8.89
CA CYS A 170 12.95 29.13 9.81
C CYS A 170 12.88 28.68 11.28
N ASP A 171 13.85 29.12 12.06
CA ASP A 171 13.83 29.03 13.53
C ASP A 171 13.05 30.21 14.16
N ARG A 172 13.12 30.33 15.49
CA ARG A 172 12.40 31.38 16.26
C ARG A 172 12.91 32.77 15.96
N GLU A 173 14.18 32.88 15.55
CA GLU A 173 14.88 34.11 15.23
C GLU A 173 14.74 34.48 13.74
N GLY A 174 14.08 33.62 12.94
CA GLY A 174 13.88 33.83 11.51
C GLY A 174 15.06 33.37 10.65
N GLN A 175 16.05 32.69 11.21
CA GLN A 175 17.16 32.13 10.47
C GLN A 175 16.71 30.89 9.70
N SER A 176 16.98 30.88 8.40
CA SER A 176 16.72 29.71 7.57
C SER A 176 17.68 28.57 7.92
N LEU A 177 17.12 27.39 8.18
CA LEU A 177 17.83 26.13 8.36
C LEU A 177 17.38 25.14 7.30
N ARG A 178 18.29 24.26 6.88
CA ARG A 178 17.98 23.18 5.95
C ARG A 178 17.54 21.94 6.72
N VAL A 179 16.35 21.45 6.42
CA VAL A 179 15.80 20.21 6.99
C VAL A 179 15.74 19.16 5.88
N ASN A 180 16.08 17.91 6.19
CA ASN A 180 15.89 16.79 5.27
C ASN A 180 14.40 16.67 4.88
N SER A 181 14.09 16.69 3.58
CA SER A 181 12.70 16.65 3.09
C SER A 181 11.97 15.36 3.46
N ASP A 182 12.69 14.23 3.55
CA ASP A 182 12.07 12.96 3.90
C ASP A 182 11.60 12.94 5.37
N HIS A 183 12.43 13.48 6.26
CA HIS A 183 12.13 13.70 7.67
C HIS A 183 11.01 14.72 7.85
N LEU A 184 11.07 15.83 7.12
CA LEU A 184 10.03 16.86 7.15
C LEU A 184 8.65 16.30 6.77
N ALA A 185 8.59 15.45 5.74
CA ALA A 185 7.35 14.81 5.33
C ALA A 185 6.81 13.83 6.38
N MET A 186 7.69 13.10 7.07
CA MET A 186 7.31 12.24 8.19
C MET A 186 6.71 13.06 9.34
N GLU A 187 7.39 14.13 9.77
CA GLU A 187 6.91 15.02 10.85
C GLU A 187 5.54 15.65 10.52
N LEU A 188 5.33 16.04 9.26
CA LEU A 188 4.03 16.52 8.78
C LEU A 188 2.96 15.42 8.80
N ALA A 189 3.32 14.20 8.39
CA ALA A 189 2.38 13.08 8.38
C ALA A 189 1.89 12.74 9.80
N VAL A 190 2.82 12.69 10.76
CA VAL A 190 2.52 12.46 12.18
C VAL A 190 1.65 13.60 12.72
N ALA A 191 2.09 14.86 12.57
CA ALA A 191 1.38 16.01 13.13
C ALA A 191 -0.04 16.20 12.57
N LEU A 192 -0.29 15.76 11.34
CA LEU A 192 -1.60 15.86 10.69
C LEU A 192 -2.48 14.64 10.90
N GLY A 193 -1.98 13.55 11.48
CA GLY A 193 -2.68 12.26 11.52
C GLY A 193 -2.95 11.73 10.11
N ALA A 194 -1.95 11.84 9.23
CA ALA A 194 -2.08 11.43 7.85
C ALA A 194 -2.32 9.92 7.75
N SER A 195 -3.21 9.52 6.85
CA SER A 195 -3.48 8.10 6.62
C SER A 195 -2.42 7.45 5.74
N LYS A 196 -1.71 8.26 4.95
CA LYS A 196 -0.66 7.84 4.03
C LYS A 196 0.46 8.88 3.97
N LEU A 197 1.69 8.42 4.13
CA LEU A 197 2.91 9.13 3.75
C LEU A 197 3.40 8.54 2.42
N ILE A 198 3.65 9.36 1.40
CA ILE A 198 4.00 8.89 0.06
C ILE A 198 5.28 9.58 -0.39
N TYR A 199 6.32 8.83 -0.69
CA TYR A 199 7.56 9.30 -1.28
C TYR A 199 7.57 8.99 -2.78
N LEU A 200 7.61 10.03 -3.62
CA LEU A 200 7.83 9.92 -5.06
C LEU A 200 9.32 10.09 -5.37
N THR A 201 9.92 9.04 -5.92
CA THR A 201 11.36 8.89 -6.09
C THR A 201 11.69 8.47 -7.52
N PRO A 202 12.95 8.55 -7.97
CA PRO A 202 13.34 7.97 -9.27
C PRO A 202 13.61 6.45 -9.20
N PHE A 203 13.05 5.74 -8.22
CA PHE A 203 13.27 4.31 -8.02
C PHE A 203 11.94 3.56 -7.90
N SER A 204 11.92 2.30 -8.34
CA SER A 204 10.74 1.42 -8.33
C SER A 204 10.18 1.08 -6.95
N GLY A 205 10.89 1.44 -5.87
CA GLY A 205 10.52 1.13 -4.49
C GLY A 205 11.78 0.80 -3.67
N LEU A 206 11.59 0.29 -2.46
CA LEU A 206 12.67 -0.24 -1.64
C LEU A 206 13.16 -1.56 -2.23
N GLN A 207 14.43 -1.61 -2.63
CA GLN A 207 15.06 -2.81 -3.18
C GLN A 207 15.98 -3.47 -2.15
N VAL A 208 15.88 -4.79 -2.03
CA VAL A 208 16.82 -5.65 -1.29
C VAL A 208 17.40 -6.62 -2.29
N ASP A 209 18.73 -6.62 -2.44
CA ASP A 209 19.43 -7.45 -3.44
C ASP A 209 18.88 -7.29 -4.87
N GLY A 210 18.45 -6.07 -5.22
CA GLY A 210 17.88 -5.74 -6.53
C GLY A 210 16.40 -6.12 -6.72
N VAL A 211 15.75 -6.69 -5.70
CA VAL A 211 14.33 -7.08 -5.74
C VAL A 211 13.49 -6.05 -4.97
N VAL A 212 12.48 -5.49 -5.63
CA VAL A 212 11.53 -4.54 -5.02
C VAL A 212 10.64 -5.26 -3.99
N GLN A 213 10.56 -4.68 -2.80
CA GLN A 213 9.72 -5.17 -1.72
C GLN A 213 8.33 -4.50 -1.82
N LEU A 214 7.35 -5.14 -2.47
CA LEU A 214 6.05 -4.51 -2.74
C LEU A 214 5.20 -4.29 -1.49
N ASN A 215 5.16 -5.28 -0.58
CA ASN A 215 4.43 -5.21 0.67
C ASN A 215 5.40 -5.56 1.79
N LEU A 216 5.73 -4.59 2.63
CA LEU A 216 6.77 -4.72 3.63
C LEU A 216 6.20 -4.44 5.03
N PRO A 217 6.01 -5.47 5.87
CA PRO A 217 5.68 -5.27 7.27
C PRO A 217 6.72 -4.40 7.96
N GLU A 218 6.27 -3.53 8.86
CA GLU A 218 7.13 -2.61 9.60
C GLU A 218 8.28 -3.32 10.32
N ASP A 219 8.01 -4.45 10.97
CA ASP A 219 9.01 -5.25 11.66
C ASP A 219 10.10 -5.76 10.72
N GLU A 220 9.73 -6.11 9.48
CA GLU A 220 10.67 -6.56 8.46
C GLU A 220 11.53 -5.39 7.97
N LEU A 221 10.92 -4.22 7.74
CA LEU A 221 11.67 -3.01 7.41
C LEU A 221 12.68 -2.65 8.50
N LYS A 222 12.29 -2.69 9.78
CA LYS A 222 13.18 -2.42 10.91
C LYS A 222 14.36 -3.41 10.96
N ARG A 223 14.12 -4.70 10.69
CA ARG A 223 15.18 -5.71 10.58
C ARG A 223 16.13 -5.41 9.42
N LEU A 224 15.60 -5.09 8.24
CA LEU A 224 16.41 -4.72 7.07
C LEU A 224 17.28 -3.48 7.33
N LEU A 225 16.75 -2.48 8.03
CA LEU A 225 17.48 -1.27 8.38
C LEU A 225 18.59 -1.51 9.43
N ALA A 226 18.38 -2.48 10.33
CA ALA A 226 19.34 -2.89 11.35
C ALA A 226 20.43 -3.84 10.81
N ASP A 227 20.12 -4.62 9.77
CA ASP A 227 21.07 -5.54 9.14
C ASP A 227 22.09 -4.77 8.29
N LYS A 228 23.36 -4.82 8.71
CA LYS A 228 24.47 -4.19 7.98
C LYS A 228 24.83 -4.92 6.68
N ASN A 229 24.43 -6.18 6.53
CA ASN A 229 24.68 -6.98 5.33
C ASN A 229 23.59 -6.81 4.28
N ALA A 230 22.41 -6.28 4.66
CA ALA A 230 21.33 -6.00 3.73
C ALA A 230 21.77 -4.94 2.71
N LYS A 231 21.75 -5.30 1.42
CA LYS A 231 22.10 -4.39 0.33
C LYS A 231 20.93 -3.47 0.01
N LEU A 232 20.77 -2.44 0.85
CA LEU A 232 19.82 -1.35 0.63
C LEU A 232 20.51 -0.21 -0.15
N ASP A 233 19.83 0.32 -1.17
CA ASP A 233 20.32 1.50 -1.89
C ASP A 233 20.41 2.70 -0.92
N PRO A 234 21.60 3.31 -0.74
CA PRO A 234 21.77 4.45 0.16
C PRO A 234 20.84 5.62 -0.15
N ARG A 235 20.43 5.79 -1.41
CA ARG A 235 19.57 6.90 -1.88
C ARG A 235 18.12 6.76 -1.43
N ILE A 236 17.67 5.54 -1.10
CA ILE A 236 16.32 5.26 -0.59
C ILE A 236 16.33 5.08 0.93
N ARG A 237 17.50 4.87 1.53
CA ARG A 237 17.65 4.59 2.96
C ARG A 237 16.98 5.64 3.84
N SER A 238 17.11 6.93 3.51
CA SER A 238 16.45 8.00 4.27
C SER A 238 14.93 7.78 4.32
N LYS A 239 14.29 7.62 3.17
CA LYS A 239 12.84 7.35 3.03
C LYS A 239 12.41 6.10 3.78
N ALA A 240 13.23 5.05 3.74
CA ALA A 240 12.97 3.81 4.47
C ALA A 240 13.02 4.03 6.00
N VAL A 241 14.00 4.78 6.50
CA VAL A 241 14.10 5.14 7.93
C VAL A 241 12.92 6.01 8.37
N GLN A 242 12.55 7.01 7.57
CA GLN A 242 11.45 7.91 7.91
C GLN A 242 10.09 7.23 7.78
N ALA A 243 9.92 6.29 6.83
CA ALA A 243 8.76 5.42 6.75
C ALA A 243 8.58 4.59 8.02
N ALA A 244 9.63 3.92 8.50
CA ALA A 244 9.57 3.15 9.74
C ALA A 244 9.16 4.04 10.93
N LYS A 245 9.76 5.24 11.06
CA LYS A 245 9.39 6.20 12.11
C LYS A 245 7.94 6.69 12.01
N ALA A 246 7.44 6.92 10.80
CA ALA A 246 6.06 7.34 10.61
C ALA A 246 5.09 6.30 11.16
N LEU A 247 5.37 5.02 10.90
CA LEU A 247 4.54 3.90 11.38
C LEU A 247 4.62 3.72 12.89
N ASP A 248 5.82 3.87 13.48
CA ASP A 248 6.01 3.92 14.95
C ASP A 248 5.13 5.00 15.61
N GLU A 249 4.92 6.11 14.91
CA GLU A 249 4.10 7.26 15.32
C GLU A 249 2.66 7.19 14.76
N GLU A 250 2.14 5.98 14.56
CA GLU A 250 0.76 5.67 14.18
C GLU A 250 0.30 6.14 12.78
N VAL A 251 1.20 6.56 11.89
CA VAL A 251 0.85 6.74 10.47
C VAL A 251 0.59 5.36 9.88
N PRO A 252 -0.63 5.04 9.40
CA PRO A 252 -0.99 3.66 9.08
C PRO A 252 -0.14 3.04 7.96
N ARG A 253 0.31 3.88 7.02
CA ARG A 253 1.08 3.45 5.83
C ARG A 253 2.06 4.49 5.34
N ALA A 254 3.19 3.98 4.88
CA ALA A 254 4.14 4.72 4.07
C ALA A 254 4.33 4.03 2.71
N HIS A 255 4.48 4.81 1.65
CA HIS A 255 4.65 4.32 0.28
C HIS A 255 5.92 4.91 -0.32
N ILE A 256 6.71 4.10 -1.02
CA ILE A 256 7.89 4.53 -1.79
C ILE A 256 7.67 4.12 -3.24
N LEU A 257 7.48 5.11 -4.12
CA LEU A 257 7.03 4.92 -5.50
C LEU A 257 8.01 5.51 -6.50
N ASP A 258 7.99 4.99 -7.73
CA ASP A 258 8.68 5.61 -8.87
C ASP A 258 7.80 6.71 -9.46
N GLY A 259 8.16 7.97 -9.19
CA GLY A 259 7.48 9.14 -9.72
C GLY A 259 7.62 9.32 -11.23
N ARG A 260 8.47 8.54 -11.92
CA ARG A 260 8.62 8.61 -13.37
C ARG A 260 7.58 7.77 -14.10
N VAL A 261 6.91 6.85 -13.40
CA VAL A 261 5.87 5.99 -13.96
C VAL A 261 4.56 6.76 -14.07
N PHE A 262 3.98 6.75 -15.27
CA PHE A 262 2.69 7.36 -15.54
C PHE A 262 1.58 6.76 -14.66
N GLY A 263 0.78 7.61 -14.02
CA GLY A 263 -0.32 7.18 -13.15
C GLY A 263 0.11 6.46 -11.87
N CYS A 264 1.37 6.63 -11.43
CA CYS A 264 1.91 5.91 -10.28
C CYS A 264 1.10 6.15 -8.99
N LEU A 265 0.68 7.40 -8.72
CA LEU A 265 -0.09 7.75 -7.53
C LEU A 265 -1.46 7.09 -7.54
N LEU A 266 -2.22 7.24 -8.62
CA LEU A 266 -3.57 6.67 -8.72
C LEU A 266 -3.54 5.14 -8.71
N THR A 267 -2.54 4.54 -9.37
CA THR A 267 -2.38 3.09 -9.37
C THR A 267 -2.07 2.59 -7.96
N GLU A 268 -1.18 3.23 -7.22
CA GLU A 268 -0.87 2.83 -5.84
C GLU A 268 -2.08 2.96 -4.89
N ILE A 269 -2.89 4.01 -5.08
CA ILE A 269 -4.02 4.29 -4.18
C ILE A 269 -5.24 3.40 -4.49
N PHE A 270 -5.49 3.10 -5.77
CA PHE A 270 -6.70 2.43 -6.22
C PHE A 270 -6.50 0.99 -6.71
N ASP A 271 -5.26 0.54 -6.95
CA ASP A 271 -4.94 -0.88 -7.14
C ASP A 271 -4.43 -1.49 -5.82
N LYS A 272 -5.06 -2.57 -5.36
CA LYS A 272 -4.68 -3.23 -4.10
C LYS A 272 -3.31 -3.91 -4.12
N VAL A 273 -2.63 -4.05 -5.26
CA VAL A 273 -1.26 -4.59 -5.31
C VAL A 273 -0.19 -3.52 -5.30
N GLY A 274 -0.51 -2.28 -5.68
CA GLY A 274 0.47 -1.21 -5.78
C GLY A 274 1.49 -1.42 -6.91
N LEU A 275 2.35 -0.42 -7.10
CA LEU A 275 3.49 -0.45 -8.03
C LEU A 275 4.83 -0.42 -7.30
N GLY A 276 4.87 0.21 -6.13
CA GLY A 276 6.09 0.39 -5.35
C GLY A 276 6.07 -0.39 -4.05
N THR A 277 6.82 0.11 -3.07
CA THR A 277 6.85 -0.45 -1.72
C THR A 277 5.81 0.21 -0.85
N MET A 278 4.86 -0.58 -0.34
CA MET A 278 3.99 -0.18 0.76
C MET A 278 4.50 -0.78 2.06
N VAL A 279 4.80 0.10 3.02
CA VAL A 279 5.14 -0.26 4.40
C VAL A 279 3.90 -0.14 5.28
N HIS A 280 3.64 -1.14 6.13
CA HIS A 280 2.46 -1.18 6.99
C HIS A 280 2.72 -1.79 8.37
N ALA A 281 2.05 -1.26 9.40
CA ALA A 281 2.20 -1.70 10.80
C ALA A 281 1.35 -2.94 11.15
N ASN A 282 0.16 -3.05 10.55
CA ASN A 282 -0.77 -4.17 10.72
C ASN A 282 -0.87 -4.99 9.44
N ASP A 283 -1.27 -6.26 9.53
CA ASP A 283 -1.68 -7.08 8.37
C ASP A 283 -2.67 -6.29 7.48
N TYR A 284 -2.16 -5.68 6.41
CA TYR A 284 -2.94 -4.91 5.41
C TYR A 284 -3.99 -5.78 4.74
N ASP A 285 -3.68 -7.07 4.64
CA ASP A 285 -4.62 -8.10 4.28
C ASP A 285 -4.83 -9.09 5.42
N ARG A 286 -6.09 -9.43 5.72
CA ARG A 286 -6.39 -10.44 6.74
C ARG A 286 -7.42 -11.43 6.25
N ILE A 287 -7.26 -12.68 6.69
CA ILE A 287 -8.32 -13.68 6.58
C ILE A 287 -9.02 -13.77 7.93
N ARG A 288 -10.31 -13.44 7.94
CA ARG A 288 -11.14 -13.51 9.15
C ARG A 288 -12.44 -14.25 8.89
N GLN A 289 -13.06 -14.74 9.95
CA GLN A 289 -14.42 -15.26 9.86
C GLN A 289 -15.38 -14.12 9.45
N ALA A 290 -16.34 -14.44 8.60
CA ALA A 290 -17.34 -13.49 8.14
C ALA A 290 -18.30 -13.12 9.29
N LYS A 291 -18.74 -11.86 9.26
CA LYS A 291 -19.72 -11.27 10.18
C LYS A 291 -21.04 -11.11 9.45
N LYS A 292 -22.15 -10.95 10.18
CA LYS A 292 -23.48 -10.72 9.59
C LYS A 292 -23.50 -9.54 8.60
N LYS A 293 -22.73 -8.46 8.89
CA LYS A 293 -22.59 -7.29 8.00
C LYS A 293 -21.96 -7.62 6.63
N ASP A 294 -21.21 -8.71 6.52
CA ASP A 294 -20.50 -9.10 5.29
C ASP A 294 -21.40 -9.85 4.29
N ALA A 295 -22.63 -10.21 4.68
CA ALA A 295 -23.53 -11.04 3.88
C ALA A 295 -23.76 -10.48 2.47
N GLN A 296 -23.86 -9.16 2.33
CA GLN A 296 -24.03 -8.52 1.02
C GLN A 296 -22.79 -8.67 0.13
N ALA A 297 -21.58 -8.51 0.70
CA ALA A 297 -20.33 -8.68 -0.03
C ALA A 297 -20.12 -10.15 -0.45
N LEU A 298 -20.40 -11.09 0.47
CA LEU A 298 -20.37 -12.53 0.20
C LEU A 298 -21.37 -12.93 -0.90
N TYR A 299 -22.60 -12.41 -0.85
CA TYR A 299 -23.60 -12.67 -1.88
C TYR A 299 -23.12 -12.18 -3.25
N ASN A 300 -22.50 -11.00 -3.32
CA ASN A 300 -21.94 -10.48 -4.57
C ASN A 300 -20.82 -11.39 -5.11
N LEU A 301 -19.87 -11.82 -4.25
CA LEU A 301 -18.82 -12.76 -4.65
C LEU A 301 -19.41 -14.09 -5.16
N ALA A 302 -20.36 -14.67 -4.42
CA ALA A 302 -21.01 -15.93 -4.79
C ALA A 302 -21.77 -15.80 -6.12
N LYS A 303 -22.50 -14.69 -6.31
CA LYS A 303 -23.22 -14.39 -7.57
C LYS A 303 -22.27 -14.29 -8.76
N HIS A 304 -21.11 -13.64 -8.59
CA HIS A 304 -20.11 -13.54 -9.66
C HIS A 304 -19.46 -14.90 -9.97
N GLY A 305 -19.11 -15.69 -8.96
CA GLY A 305 -18.59 -17.04 -9.17
C GLY A 305 -19.59 -18.01 -9.79
N ALA A 306 -20.89 -17.84 -9.51
CA ALA A 306 -21.94 -18.65 -10.12
C ALA A 306 -22.16 -18.31 -11.59
N LYS A 307 -22.04 -17.03 -12.00
CA LYS A 307 -22.12 -16.61 -13.41
C LYS A 307 -21.07 -17.27 -14.30
N THR A 308 -19.96 -17.70 -13.75
CA THR A 308 -18.88 -18.39 -14.48
C THR A 308 -18.86 -19.90 -14.23
N ASP A 309 -19.93 -20.45 -13.63
CA ASP A 309 -20.03 -21.85 -13.19
C ASP A 309 -18.91 -22.34 -12.25
N ALA A 310 -18.14 -21.41 -11.68
CA ALA A 310 -17.09 -21.72 -10.72
C ALA A 310 -17.69 -22.06 -9.35
N LEU A 311 -18.79 -21.40 -8.97
CA LEU A 311 -19.50 -21.61 -7.71
C LEU A 311 -20.94 -22.06 -7.91
N VAL A 312 -21.49 -22.75 -6.90
CA VAL A 312 -22.94 -22.99 -6.81
C VAL A 312 -23.66 -21.67 -6.51
N ALA A 313 -24.73 -21.39 -7.26
CA ALA A 313 -25.59 -20.25 -7.02
C ALA A 313 -26.22 -20.33 -5.61
N ARG A 314 -26.28 -19.19 -4.92
CA ARG A 314 -26.87 -19.08 -3.58
C ARG A 314 -27.74 -17.85 -3.50
N THR A 315 -28.87 -17.96 -2.82
CA THR A 315 -29.72 -16.80 -2.52
C THR A 315 -29.08 -15.96 -1.41
N ARG A 316 -29.50 -14.69 -1.31
CA ARG A 316 -29.05 -13.81 -0.22
C ARG A 316 -29.41 -14.39 1.15
N GLN A 317 -30.61 -14.94 1.31
CA GLN A 317 -31.07 -15.57 2.54
C GLN A 317 -30.19 -16.77 2.95
N GLN A 318 -29.78 -17.61 1.99
CA GLN A 318 -28.86 -18.72 2.27
C GLN A 318 -27.49 -18.25 2.75
N ILE A 319 -26.98 -17.12 2.22
CA ILE A 319 -25.73 -16.52 2.70
C ILE A 319 -25.93 -15.91 4.09
N GLU A 320 -27.04 -15.22 4.35
CA GLU A 320 -27.35 -14.62 5.66
C GLU A 320 -27.58 -15.66 6.76
N GLN A 321 -28.03 -16.87 6.42
CA GLN A 321 -28.16 -17.99 7.37
C GLN A 321 -26.84 -18.75 7.56
N GLY A 322 -26.01 -18.83 6.51
CA GLY A 322 -24.77 -19.63 6.50
C GLY A 322 -23.47 -18.83 6.60
N TYR A 323 -23.51 -17.52 6.89
CA TYR A 323 -22.33 -16.66 6.83
C TYR A 323 -21.20 -17.12 7.77
N ALA A 324 -21.54 -17.75 8.90
CA ALA A 324 -20.56 -18.22 9.89
C ALA A 324 -19.60 -19.29 9.33
N ASP A 325 -19.97 -20.00 8.27
CA ASP A 325 -19.11 -20.96 7.57
C ASP A 325 -18.03 -20.27 6.72
N PHE A 326 -18.21 -18.99 6.41
CA PHE A 326 -17.34 -18.26 5.50
C PHE A 326 -16.18 -17.60 6.23
N TYR A 327 -15.02 -17.69 5.59
CA TYR A 327 -13.85 -16.86 5.83
C TYR A 327 -13.70 -15.92 4.66
N VAL A 328 -13.40 -14.67 4.95
CA VAL A 328 -13.25 -13.59 3.98
C VAL A 328 -11.81 -13.12 3.96
N TYR A 329 -11.28 -12.90 2.77
CA TYR A 329 -10.03 -12.20 2.56
C TYR A 329 -10.35 -10.72 2.43
N GLU A 330 -9.96 -9.97 3.45
CA GLU A 330 -10.21 -8.54 3.57
C GLU A 330 -8.92 -7.78 3.34
N ILE A 331 -8.99 -6.76 2.49
CA ILE A 331 -7.95 -5.75 2.33
C ILE A 331 -8.65 -4.42 2.50
N ASP A 332 -8.21 -3.58 3.45
CA ASP A 332 -8.78 -2.25 3.66
C ASP A 332 -10.30 -2.24 3.85
N ASP A 333 -10.79 -3.11 4.74
CA ASP A 333 -12.21 -3.35 4.99
C ASP A 333 -13.01 -3.84 3.75
N SER A 334 -12.34 -4.05 2.61
CA SER A 334 -12.91 -4.53 1.37
C SER A 334 -12.71 -6.02 1.22
N ILE A 335 -13.81 -6.77 1.14
CA ILE A 335 -13.78 -8.22 0.94
C ILE A 335 -13.55 -8.54 -0.54
N ILE A 336 -12.40 -9.15 -0.84
CA ILE A 336 -11.97 -9.47 -2.21
C ILE A 336 -12.02 -10.95 -2.57
N GLY A 337 -12.12 -11.79 -1.56
CA GLY A 337 -12.23 -13.22 -1.72
C GLY A 337 -12.92 -13.86 -0.54
N CYS A 338 -13.40 -15.08 -0.74
CA CYS A 338 -13.99 -15.88 0.31
C CYS A 338 -13.69 -17.36 0.10
N ALA A 339 -13.84 -18.10 1.20
CA ALA A 339 -13.86 -19.55 1.22
C ALA A 339 -14.84 -19.98 2.32
N ALA A 340 -15.62 -21.03 2.08
CA ALA A 340 -16.47 -21.65 3.08
C ALA A 340 -15.80 -22.92 3.61
N LEU A 341 -15.82 -23.11 4.93
CA LEU A 341 -15.31 -24.30 5.57
C LEU A 341 -16.43 -24.95 6.38
N ARG A 342 -16.82 -26.17 5.99
CA ARG A 342 -17.99 -26.84 6.56
C ARG A 342 -17.64 -28.20 7.14
N PRO A 343 -18.01 -28.50 8.40
CA PRO A 343 -17.82 -29.83 8.95
C PRO A 343 -18.79 -30.82 8.30
N TYR A 344 -18.33 -32.05 8.15
CA TYR A 344 -19.23 -33.17 7.90
C TYR A 344 -19.69 -33.81 9.22
N ALA A 345 -20.80 -34.54 9.16
CA ALA A 345 -21.35 -35.26 10.31
C ALA A 345 -20.43 -36.39 10.85
N ASP A 346 -19.39 -36.77 10.10
CA ASP A 346 -18.41 -37.77 10.53
C ASP A 346 -17.44 -37.27 11.61
N GLY A 347 -17.43 -35.96 11.89
CA GLY A 347 -16.57 -35.30 12.86
C GLY A 347 -15.07 -35.36 12.56
N LYS A 348 -14.67 -35.93 11.42
CA LYS A 348 -13.27 -36.21 11.04
C LYS A 348 -12.89 -35.54 9.73
N SER A 349 -13.86 -35.03 8.98
CA SER A 349 -13.67 -34.45 7.67
C SER A 349 -14.39 -33.12 7.54
N MET A 350 -13.86 -32.23 6.72
CA MET A 350 -14.51 -30.97 6.36
C MET A 350 -14.52 -30.77 4.84
N GLU A 351 -15.42 -29.94 4.34
CA GLU A 351 -15.44 -29.44 2.97
C GLU A 351 -14.93 -28.00 2.91
N LEU A 352 -13.93 -27.78 2.05
CA LEU A 352 -13.57 -26.46 1.54
C LEU A 352 -14.42 -26.17 0.30
N GLY A 353 -15.41 -25.30 0.47
CA GLY A 353 -16.30 -24.87 -0.59
C GLY A 353 -16.16 -23.38 -0.87
N ALA A 354 -16.86 -22.90 -1.90
CA ALA A 354 -17.01 -21.47 -2.19
C ALA A 354 -15.71 -20.66 -2.29
N VAL A 355 -14.58 -21.29 -2.65
CA VAL A 355 -13.31 -20.59 -2.86
C VAL A 355 -13.45 -19.71 -4.09
N TYR A 356 -13.44 -18.40 -3.89
CA TYR A 356 -13.55 -17.44 -4.96
C TYR A 356 -12.77 -16.18 -4.63
N VAL A 357 -12.08 -15.66 -5.63
CA VAL A 357 -11.35 -14.40 -5.60
C VAL A 357 -11.85 -13.60 -6.78
N GLN A 358 -12.10 -12.30 -6.59
CA GLN A 358 -12.53 -11.44 -7.70
C GLN A 358 -11.48 -11.50 -8.84
N PRO A 359 -11.89 -11.50 -10.12
CA PRO A 359 -10.98 -11.71 -11.26
C PRO A 359 -9.79 -10.76 -11.30
N PHE A 360 -9.98 -9.52 -10.85
CA PHE A 360 -8.93 -8.51 -10.78
C PHE A 360 -7.76 -8.92 -9.86
N TYR A 361 -7.99 -9.80 -8.87
CA TYR A 361 -6.96 -10.27 -7.93
C TYR A 361 -6.40 -11.67 -8.25
N HIS A 362 -6.65 -12.20 -9.45
CA HIS A 362 -6.07 -13.47 -9.88
C HIS A 362 -4.55 -13.35 -10.11
N GLY A 363 -3.81 -14.46 -9.96
CA GLY A 363 -2.35 -14.48 -10.09
C GLY A 363 -1.56 -13.88 -8.90
N ARG A 364 -2.23 -13.24 -7.94
CA ARG A 364 -1.62 -12.52 -6.81
C ARG A 364 -1.55 -13.35 -5.51
N GLY A 365 -1.69 -14.68 -5.58
CA GLY A 365 -1.55 -15.58 -4.43
C GLY A 365 -2.72 -15.61 -3.43
N VAL A 366 -3.71 -14.71 -3.52
CA VAL A 366 -4.87 -14.61 -2.59
C VAL A 366 -5.61 -15.94 -2.41
N GLY A 367 -5.92 -16.63 -3.53
CA GLY A 367 -6.61 -17.92 -3.49
C GLY A 367 -5.81 -18.97 -2.71
N ARG A 368 -4.49 -19.01 -2.90
CA ARG A 368 -3.60 -19.92 -2.18
C ARG A 368 -3.58 -19.60 -0.68
N LYS A 369 -3.48 -18.32 -0.30
CA LYS A 369 -3.56 -17.89 1.11
C LYS A 369 -4.88 -18.34 1.76
N LEU A 370 -6.03 -18.18 1.09
CA LEU A 370 -7.34 -18.66 1.56
C LEU A 370 -7.37 -20.17 1.79
N VAL A 371 -6.84 -20.96 0.86
CA VAL A 371 -6.81 -22.42 0.96
C VAL A 371 -5.88 -22.88 2.09
N GLU A 372 -4.68 -22.29 2.20
CA GLU A 372 -3.74 -22.61 3.28
C GLU A 372 -4.30 -22.24 4.66
N PHE A 373 -4.97 -21.09 4.78
CA PHE A 373 -5.69 -20.73 5.99
C PHE A 373 -6.77 -21.76 6.33
N ALA A 374 -7.59 -22.16 5.35
CA ALA A 374 -8.66 -23.13 5.55
C ALA A 374 -8.13 -24.50 6.01
N LYS A 375 -6.99 -24.96 5.48
CA LYS A 375 -6.33 -26.19 5.93
C LYS A 375 -5.90 -26.11 7.40
N ARG A 376 -5.22 -25.02 7.79
CA ARG A 376 -4.81 -24.80 9.19
C ARG A 376 -6.02 -24.77 10.11
N ARG A 377 -7.07 -24.05 9.72
CA ARG A 377 -8.30 -23.94 10.50
C ARG A 377 -9.02 -25.27 10.63
N ALA A 378 -9.10 -26.07 9.57
CA ALA A 378 -9.68 -27.41 9.62
C ALA A 378 -8.90 -28.34 10.57
N LYS A 379 -7.56 -28.27 10.54
CA LYS A 379 -6.70 -29.03 11.46
C LYS A 379 -6.93 -28.62 12.92
N GLN A 380 -7.03 -27.32 13.20
CA GLN A 380 -7.35 -26.78 14.53
C GLN A 380 -8.73 -27.23 15.04
N LEU A 381 -9.70 -27.41 14.15
CA LEU A 381 -11.03 -27.92 14.47
C LEU A 381 -11.07 -29.46 14.58
N GLY A 382 -9.92 -30.14 14.53
CA GLY A 382 -9.81 -31.60 14.73
C GLY A 382 -10.02 -32.45 13.47
N ALA A 383 -10.18 -31.83 12.29
CA ALA A 383 -10.35 -32.58 11.06
C ALA A 383 -9.04 -33.28 10.63
N ARG A 384 -9.18 -34.48 10.07
CA ARG A 384 -8.07 -35.28 9.51
C ARG A 384 -7.97 -35.13 8.00
N LYS A 385 -9.08 -34.83 7.34
CA LYS A 385 -9.16 -34.71 5.88
C LYS A 385 -9.98 -33.48 5.49
N LEU A 386 -9.52 -32.76 4.47
CA LEU A 386 -10.22 -31.64 3.86
C LEU A 386 -10.57 -31.98 2.42
N PHE A 387 -11.85 -31.95 2.07
CA PHE A 387 -12.34 -32.20 0.72
C PHE A 387 -12.57 -30.90 -0.04
N ALA A 388 -12.35 -30.91 -1.35
CA ALA A 388 -12.74 -29.82 -2.25
C ALA A 388 -13.43 -30.44 -3.48
N LEU A 389 -14.56 -29.86 -3.89
CA LEU A 389 -15.29 -30.31 -5.08
C LEU A 389 -15.23 -29.22 -6.13
N THR A 390 -14.75 -29.56 -7.33
CA THR A 390 -14.54 -28.58 -8.40
C THR A 390 -14.96 -29.10 -9.77
N THR A 391 -15.46 -28.20 -10.61
CA THR A 391 -15.84 -28.45 -12.01
C THR A 391 -14.77 -27.98 -13.00
N GLN A 392 -14.00 -26.94 -12.63
CA GLN A 392 -13.10 -26.23 -13.56
C GLN A 392 -11.68 -26.00 -13.00
N THR A 393 -11.50 -25.98 -11.68
CA THR A 393 -10.27 -25.49 -11.03
C THR A 393 -9.40 -26.59 -10.43
N GLN A 394 -9.38 -27.77 -11.06
CA GLN A 394 -8.58 -28.92 -10.62
C GLN A 394 -7.09 -28.57 -10.50
N GLY A 395 -6.50 -27.97 -11.53
CA GLY A 395 -5.08 -27.63 -11.56
C GLY A 395 -4.64 -26.68 -10.44
N PHE A 396 -5.52 -25.75 -10.03
CA PHE A 396 -5.26 -24.87 -8.89
C PHE A 396 -5.17 -25.65 -7.57
N PHE A 397 -6.16 -26.51 -7.30
CA PHE A 397 -6.17 -27.30 -6.06
C PHE A 397 -5.05 -28.33 -6.00
N GLN A 398 -4.71 -28.97 -7.13
CA GLN A 398 -3.65 -29.96 -7.19
C GLN A 398 -2.26 -29.32 -7.18
N SER A 399 -1.95 -28.49 -8.17
CA SER A 399 -0.58 -27.97 -8.36
C SER A 399 -0.22 -26.87 -7.36
N ALA A 400 -1.15 -25.95 -7.06
CA ALA A 400 -0.85 -24.81 -6.18
C ALA A 400 -1.16 -25.09 -4.70
N CYS A 401 -2.09 -26.02 -4.43
CA CYS A 401 -2.56 -26.30 -3.07
C CYS A 401 -2.35 -27.76 -2.62
N GLY A 402 -1.75 -28.64 -3.43
CA GLY A 402 -1.36 -29.99 -2.99
C GLY A 402 -2.51 -30.95 -2.66
N PHE A 403 -3.73 -30.68 -3.14
CA PHE A 403 -4.83 -31.66 -3.08
C PHE A 403 -4.57 -32.80 -4.06
N VAL A 404 -5.12 -33.99 -3.78
CA VAL A 404 -5.04 -35.15 -4.66
C VAL A 404 -6.45 -35.62 -5.05
N PRO A 405 -6.63 -36.28 -6.21
CA PRO A 405 -7.90 -36.94 -6.54
C PRO A 405 -8.35 -37.89 -5.43
N ALA A 406 -9.66 -37.91 -5.17
CA ALA A 406 -10.31 -38.80 -4.23
C ALA A 406 -11.56 -39.43 -4.86
N ALA A 407 -11.93 -40.62 -4.41
CA ALA A 407 -13.14 -41.28 -4.90
C ALA A 407 -14.39 -40.64 -4.26
N ALA A 408 -15.49 -40.58 -5.00
CA ALA A 408 -16.77 -40.09 -4.45
C ALA A 408 -17.28 -40.95 -3.28
N THR A 409 -16.83 -42.21 -3.18
CA THR A 409 -17.09 -43.12 -2.06
C THR A 409 -16.42 -42.68 -0.75
N GLU A 410 -15.40 -41.83 -0.82
CA GLU A 410 -14.75 -41.26 0.36
C GLU A 410 -15.55 -40.10 0.98
N LEU A 411 -16.51 -39.52 0.24
CA LEU A 411 -17.42 -38.52 0.80
C LEU A 411 -18.44 -39.18 1.74
N PRO A 412 -18.86 -38.49 2.81
CA PRO A 412 -19.99 -38.91 3.63
C PRO A 412 -21.25 -39.15 2.77
N ALA A 413 -22.07 -40.14 3.17
CA ALA A 413 -23.20 -40.63 2.37
C ALA A 413 -24.16 -39.51 1.93
N GLU A 414 -24.54 -38.63 2.86
CA GLU A 414 -25.42 -37.50 2.58
C GLU A 414 -24.81 -36.53 1.56
N ARG A 415 -23.51 -36.24 1.67
CA ARG A 415 -22.85 -35.36 0.71
C ARG A 415 -22.71 -35.98 -0.67
N ARG A 416 -22.47 -37.30 -0.72
CA ARG A 416 -22.38 -38.07 -1.96
C ARG A 416 -23.71 -38.06 -2.73
N LYS A 417 -24.83 -38.27 -2.01
CA LYS A 417 -26.18 -38.13 -2.58
C LYS A 417 -26.40 -36.71 -3.13
N ALA A 418 -26.02 -35.69 -2.36
CA ALA A 418 -26.15 -34.29 -2.81
C ALA A 418 -25.28 -33.98 -4.05
N LEU A 419 -24.09 -34.57 -4.16
CA LEU A 419 -23.24 -34.43 -5.35
C LEU A 419 -23.90 -35.05 -6.58
N GLN A 420 -24.44 -36.28 -6.45
CA GLN A 420 -25.15 -36.96 -7.54
C GLN A 420 -26.39 -36.18 -7.98
N ALA A 421 -27.21 -35.73 -7.03
CA ALA A 421 -28.40 -34.92 -7.31
C ALA A 421 -28.08 -33.56 -7.95
N SER A 422 -26.87 -33.02 -7.75
CA SER A 422 -26.50 -31.72 -8.29
C SER A 422 -26.30 -31.71 -9.82
N GLY A 423 -26.07 -32.87 -10.44
CA GLY A 423 -25.79 -32.98 -11.89
C GLY A 423 -24.49 -32.29 -12.36
N ARG A 424 -23.72 -31.67 -11.44
CA ARG A 424 -22.52 -30.89 -11.80
C ARG A 424 -21.29 -31.73 -12.13
N ASN A 425 -21.35 -33.05 -11.87
CA ASN A 425 -20.24 -33.99 -12.08
C ASN A 425 -18.89 -33.46 -11.57
N SER A 426 -18.91 -32.79 -10.42
CA SER A 426 -17.71 -32.19 -9.85
C SER A 426 -16.70 -33.26 -9.45
N GLN A 427 -15.44 -33.04 -9.78
CA GLN A 427 -14.36 -33.89 -9.31
C GLN A 427 -14.18 -33.73 -7.81
N VAL A 428 -13.91 -34.85 -7.14
CA VAL A 428 -13.65 -34.89 -5.70
C VAL A 428 -12.15 -34.90 -5.48
N LEU A 429 -11.67 -33.90 -4.74
CA LEU A 429 -10.28 -33.78 -4.33
C LEU A 429 -10.20 -33.85 -2.79
N ALA A 430 -9.11 -34.38 -2.28
CA ALA A 430 -8.85 -34.46 -0.84
C ALA A 430 -7.43 -34.01 -0.48
N PHE A 431 -7.31 -33.45 0.72
CA PHE A 431 -6.03 -33.13 1.36
C PHE A 431 -5.97 -33.80 2.73
N ALA A 432 -4.91 -34.55 3.00
CA ALA A 432 -4.68 -35.17 4.29
C ALA A 432 -4.00 -34.16 5.23
N LEU A 433 -4.72 -33.68 6.26
CA LEU A 433 -4.26 -32.59 7.13
C LEU A 433 -3.05 -32.95 8.00
N ARG A 434 -2.77 -34.26 8.17
CA ARG A 434 -1.51 -34.75 8.76
C ARG A 434 -0.25 -34.30 8.02
N ARG A 435 -0.38 -33.88 6.75
CA ARG A 435 0.74 -33.38 5.94
C ARG A 435 1.07 -31.91 6.20
N LEU A 436 0.24 -31.17 6.93
CA LEU A 436 0.61 -29.82 7.36
C LEU A 436 1.65 -29.92 8.48
N SER A 437 2.84 -29.37 8.23
CA SER A 437 3.84 -29.12 9.27
C SER A 437 3.24 -28.22 10.35
N ASP A 438 3.57 -28.49 11.62
CA ASP A 438 3.14 -27.65 12.76
C ASP A 438 3.91 -26.33 12.85
N SER A 439 4.91 -26.12 12.00
CA SER A 439 5.75 -24.93 11.95
C SER A 439 5.30 -23.97 10.85
N VAL A 440 4.78 -22.80 11.27
CA VAL A 440 5.25 -21.42 10.98
C VAL A 440 4.23 -20.50 11.67
N ARG A 441 4.69 -19.74 12.67
CA ARG A 441 3.92 -18.71 13.38
C ARG A 441 3.57 -17.56 12.46
#